data_AF-A0AAW1ICA3-F1
#
_entry.id   AF-A0AAW1ICA3-F1
#
_cell.length_a   1.000
_cell.length_b   1.000
_cell.length_c   1.000
_cell.angle_alpha   90.00
_cell.angle_beta   90.00
_cell.angle_gamma   90.00
#
_symmetry.space_group_name_H-M   'P 1'
#
loop_
_entity.id
_entity.type
_entity.pdbx_description
1 polymer ?
#
loop_
_entity_poly.entity_id
_entity_poly.type
_entity_poly.pdbx_seq_one_letter_code
_entity_poly.pdbx_strand_id
1 'polypeptide(L)'
;MLIDAFHGTPLQTFTGHLNNKGIPIEASFSPDFQFIFSGSTDGRIHVWNADTDYKVCVLNADHPGPGPFVTFKLTQEKECDWTGLKFSRDGKTILISTNGSIIRLIDAFHGTPLQTFTGHLNNKGIPIEASFSPDSQFIFSGSTDGRIHVWNADTGYKVCVLNADHPGPVQCVQFNPKFYAKWKHSGSIYYIVIFRLNCWHFRKNWIDTEQKIDFHSLFRKMADNKLYELLGVSRSASDNEIKKQYRKLAKEYHPDKNPQAGDKFKEISYAYEVLSDPKKRQVYDKFGLKGMQEGAQDGGFGSDELFSHLFGGGLFGGFPGFGGGMRRRQRGEDTIHPLKVSLEDMYNGKTAKLQLSKNIICTSCNGKGGKSGAVQTCKTCKGCGLKVTYRQLGPGMTQQLQSRCPDCQGEGEIINEKDRCTVCHGKKVCNETKILEVHIDKGMKENQKIYFRGEGDQQPDIEPGDVVIILQQKTHEKFQRSGDDLYFSHTITLSEALCGLTFIIRHLDGRDILIRNPPGQVIKPGDVKAVVGEGMPYYKNPFERGNLYVTFEIRFPENHFASENKLKLLESVLPPRTAFKMPVGDHVEEVDLNDYDPNERGSHSSNREAYASDDEDHMHGSGIQCAHQ
;
A
#
# COMPACT_ATOMS: atom_id res chain seq x y z
N MET A 1 4.68 -6.07 32.01
CA MET A 1 5.38 -7.37 32.11
C MET A 1 5.37 -7.99 30.73
N LEU A 2 6.52 -8.41 30.22
CA LEU A 2 6.66 -9.13 28.96
C LEU A 2 6.56 -10.63 29.25
N ILE A 3 5.71 -11.32 28.49
CA ILE A 3 5.36 -12.72 28.72
C ILE A 3 5.50 -13.46 27.38
N ASP A 4 6.07 -14.66 27.41
CA ASP A 4 6.08 -15.55 26.26
C ASP A 4 4.64 -15.99 25.94
N ALA A 5 4.17 -15.65 24.74
CA ALA A 5 2.80 -15.96 24.32
C ALA A 5 2.53 -17.47 24.19
N PHE A 6 3.56 -18.29 23.99
CA PHE A 6 3.41 -19.74 23.81
C PHE A 6 3.40 -20.48 25.15
N HIS A 7 4.27 -20.08 26.08
CA HIS A 7 4.47 -20.78 27.36
C HIS A 7 3.84 -20.06 28.55
N GLY A 8 3.37 -18.81 28.38
CA GLY A 8 2.81 -17.98 29.45
C GLY A 8 3.84 -17.58 30.51
N THR A 9 5.13 -17.83 30.28
CA THR A 9 6.20 -17.55 31.23
C THR A 9 6.60 -16.08 31.17
N PRO A 10 6.79 -15.39 32.32
CA PRO A 10 7.26 -14.02 32.32
C PRO A 10 8.70 -13.99 31.81
N LEU A 11 8.92 -13.31 30.70
CA LEU A 11 10.24 -13.11 30.11
C LEU A 11 10.97 -11.96 30.81
N GLN A 12 10.26 -10.86 31.08
CA GLN A 12 10.86 -9.64 31.64
C GLN A 12 9.84 -8.73 32.34
N THR A 13 10.28 -8.01 33.38
CA THR A 13 9.46 -7.04 34.10
C THR A 13 10.10 -5.66 34.14
N PHE A 14 9.54 -4.72 33.38
CA PHE A 14 9.98 -3.32 33.35
C PHE A 14 9.42 -2.52 34.55
N THR A 15 10.30 -1.86 35.30
CA THR A 15 9.95 -1.10 36.53
C THR A 15 10.24 0.40 36.40
N GLY A 16 9.48 1.23 37.13
CA GLY A 16 9.65 2.69 37.13
C GLY A 16 8.66 3.47 36.25
N HIS A 17 7.48 2.90 35.99
CA HIS A 17 6.29 3.61 35.52
C HIS A 17 5.43 4.01 36.72
N LEU A 18 4.87 5.22 36.74
CA LEU A 18 3.91 5.64 37.76
C LEU A 18 2.49 5.29 37.30
N ASN A 19 1.75 4.56 38.14
CA ASN A 19 0.31 4.30 37.97
C ASN A 19 -0.44 4.59 39.28
N ASN A 20 -0.55 5.88 39.62
CA ASN A 20 -1.10 6.29 40.92
C ASN A 20 -2.63 6.18 41.01
N LYS A 21 -3.31 5.86 39.89
CA LYS A 21 -4.78 5.85 39.79
C LYS A 21 -5.38 4.46 39.58
N GLY A 22 -4.57 3.40 39.46
CA GLY A 22 -5.05 2.03 39.25
C GLY A 22 -5.72 1.79 37.89
N ILE A 23 -5.48 2.67 36.91
CA ILE A 23 -6.01 2.54 35.55
C ILE A 23 -5.07 1.63 34.76
N PRO A 24 -5.56 0.64 34.00
CA PRO A 24 -4.71 -0.18 33.14
C PRO A 24 -4.05 0.72 32.08
N ILE A 25 -2.72 0.80 32.10
CA ILE A 25 -1.96 1.53 31.10
C ILE A 25 -1.43 0.51 30.09
N GLU A 26 -1.85 0.65 28.83
CA GLU A 26 -1.39 -0.23 27.76
C GLU A 26 0.06 0.05 27.37
N ALA A 27 0.77 -1.01 27.01
CA ALA A 27 2.09 -0.96 26.41
C ALA A 27 2.03 -1.54 24.99
N SER A 28 2.84 -0.99 24.09
CA SER A 28 2.85 -1.38 22.69
C SER A 28 4.27 -1.61 22.19
N PHE A 29 4.43 -2.57 21.29
CA PHE A 29 5.68 -2.82 20.60
C PHE A 29 5.85 -1.89 19.40
N SER A 30 7.08 -1.51 19.11
CA SER A 30 7.44 -1.00 17.80
C SER A 30 7.23 -2.08 16.73
N PRO A 31 7.01 -1.71 15.45
CA PRO A 31 6.76 -2.69 14.40
C PRO A 31 7.91 -3.68 14.14
N ASP A 32 9.13 -3.29 14.49
CA ASP A 32 10.35 -4.12 14.43
C ASP A 32 10.60 -4.93 15.72
N PHE A 33 9.71 -4.82 16.71
CA PHE A 33 9.78 -5.46 18.02
C PHE A 33 11.00 -5.11 18.88
N GLN A 34 11.82 -4.14 18.47
CA GLN A 34 13.03 -3.75 19.21
C GLN A 34 12.72 -2.90 20.45
N PHE A 35 11.57 -2.22 20.46
CA PHE A 35 11.22 -1.26 21.51
C PHE A 35 9.81 -1.50 22.02
N ILE A 36 9.63 -1.25 23.31
CA ILE A 36 8.33 -1.25 23.99
C ILE A 36 8.08 0.17 24.46
N PHE A 37 6.87 0.65 24.28
CA PHE A 37 6.45 1.97 24.72
C PHE A 37 5.33 1.81 25.74
N SER A 38 5.42 2.52 26.85
CA SER A 38 4.39 2.51 27.89
C SER A 38 4.07 3.91 28.37
N GLY A 39 2.79 4.19 28.58
CA GLY A 39 2.36 5.43 29.21
C GLY A 39 2.68 5.48 30.69
N SER A 40 2.70 6.68 31.27
CA SER A 40 2.72 6.86 32.72
C SER A 40 1.75 7.97 33.15
N THR A 41 1.19 7.84 34.36
CA THR A 41 0.25 8.81 34.94
C THR A 41 0.83 10.20 35.20
N ASP A 42 2.14 10.38 35.04
CA ASP A 42 2.82 11.69 35.10
C ASP A 42 2.84 12.43 33.74
N GLY A 43 2.19 11.87 32.71
CA GLY A 43 2.12 12.42 31.36
C GLY A 43 3.37 12.16 30.51
N ARG A 44 4.22 11.19 30.89
CA ARG A 44 5.40 10.77 30.13
C ARG A 44 5.17 9.44 29.41
N ILE A 45 5.69 9.32 28.19
CA ILE A 45 5.84 8.03 27.49
C ILE A 45 7.24 7.51 27.80
N HIS A 46 7.32 6.29 28.31
CA HIS A 46 8.58 5.58 28.49
C HIS A 46 8.86 4.68 27.30
N VAL A 47 10.11 4.67 26.86
CA VAL A 47 10.61 3.77 25.82
C VAL A 47 11.60 2.79 26.45
N TRP A 48 11.33 1.51 26.25
CA TRP A 48 12.12 0.40 26.73
C TRP A 48 12.70 -0.31 25.52
N ASN A 49 13.92 -0.81 25.61
CA ASN A 49 14.43 -1.77 24.64
C ASN A 49 13.86 -3.15 24.99
N ALA A 50 13.41 -3.91 23.99
CA ALA A 50 12.75 -5.18 24.21
C ALA A 50 13.73 -6.32 24.56
N ASP A 51 15.01 -6.19 24.18
CA ASP A 51 16.04 -7.23 24.35
C ASP A 51 16.94 -7.01 25.57
N THR A 52 16.93 -5.80 26.14
CA THR A 52 17.82 -5.42 27.25
C THR A 52 17.03 -4.82 28.42
N ASP A 53 17.44 -5.12 29.65
CA ASP A 53 16.84 -4.56 30.89
C ASP A 53 17.14 -3.06 31.10
N TYR A 54 17.68 -2.41 30.07
CA TYR A 54 17.96 -0.99 30.08
C TYR A 54 16.73 -0.20 29.63
N LYS A 55 16.20 0.58 30.58
CA LYS A 55 15.32 1.72 30.30
C LYS A 55 16.08 2.72 29.43
N VAL A 56 15.83 2.73 28.12
CA VAL A 56 16.55 3.60 27.17
C VAL A 56 16.35 5.07 27.51
N CYS A 57 15.18 5.46 28.06
CA CYS A 57 14.97 6.82 28.55
C CYS A 57 14.08 6.93 29.81
N VAL A 58 14.70 7.36 30.92
CA VAL A 58 14.21 8.43 31.81
C VAL A 58 15.41 9.27 32.13
N LEU A 59 15.66 10.29 31.34
CA LEU A 59 16.57 11.35 31.76
C LEU A 59 15.70 12.55 32.01
N ASN A 60 15.51 12.83 33.30
CA ASN A 60 15.10 14.15 33.73
C ASN A 60 15.93 15.18 32.96
N ALA A 61 15.28 16.30 32.61
CA ALA A 61 15.91 17.47 32.04
C ALA A 61 17.33 17.62 32.60
N ASP A 62 18.33 17.44 31.73
CA ASP A 62 19.65 18.10 31.74
C ASP A 62 20.75 17.33 30.99
N HIS A 63 20.58 16.05 30.59
CA HIS A 63 21.54 15.39 29.67
C HIS A 63 20.91 14.38 28.70
N PRO A 64 21.21 14.42 27.38
CA PRO A 64 20.77 13.41 26.42
C PRO A 64 21.69 12.18 26.48
N GLY A 65 21.12 11.00 26.72
CA GLY A 65 21.81 9.71 26.58
C GLY A 65 21.94 9.28 25.10
N PRO A 66 22.75 8.25 24.80
CA PRO A 66 23.00 7.79 23.44
C PRO A 66 21.85 6.90 22.96
N GLY A 67 20.83 7.49 22.35
CA GLY A 67 19.73 6.78 21.70
C GLY A 67 18.97 7.69 20.74
N PRO A 68 18.30 7.16 19.69
CA PRO A 68 17.65 7.97 18.66
C PRO A 68 16.32 8.60 19.09
N PHE A 69 15.80 8.28 20.28
CA PHE A 69 14.50 8.74 20.77
C PHE A 69 14.64 9.78 21.88
N VAL A 70 13.97 10.92 21.72
CA VAL A 70 13.94 12.00 22.72
C VAL A 70 12.78 11.76 23.69
N THR A 71 12.99 11.89 25.01
CA THR A 71 11.88 11.91 25.97
C THR A 71 11.11 13.23 25.85
N PHE A 72 9.81 13.16 25.57
CA PHE A 72 8.94 14.33 25.51
C PHE A 72 7.82 14.22 26.55
N LYS A 73 7.47 15.36 27.17
CA LYS A 73 6.33 15.47 28.08
C LYS A 73 5.18 16.12 27.33
N LEU A 74 4.06 15.40 27.20
CA LEU A 74 2.85 15.96 26.62
C LEU A 74 2.09 16.75 27.69
N THR A 75 1.56 17.90 27.31
CA THR A 75 0.69 18.70 28.18
C THR A 75 -0.61 17.93 28.41
N GLN A 76 -0.73 17.29 29.57
CA GLN A 76 -1.96 16.61 29.98
C GLN A 76 -3.04 17.65 30.28
N GLU A 77 -4.22 17.49 29.69
CA GLU A 77 -5.40 18.23 30.13
C GLU A 77 -5.77 17.74 31.53
N LYS A 78 -6.09 18.66 32.45
CA LYS A 78 -6.10 18.45 33.91
C LYS A 78 -7.02 17.34 34.44
N GLU A 79 -7.72 16.59 33.58
CA GLU A 79 -8.70 15.58 33.98
C GLU A 79 -8.65 14.29 33.13
N CYS A 80 -7.72 14.15 32.16
CA CYS A 80 -7.70 13.01 31.23
C CYS A 80 -6.44 12.13 31.39
N ASP A 81 -6.63 10.83 31.61
CA ASP A 81 -5.58 9.81 31.69
C ASP A 81 -5.43 9.06 30.35
N TRP A 82 -4.23 8.55 30.07
CA TRP A 82 -3.96 7.79 28.85
C TRP A 82 -4.54 6.38 28.96
N THR A 83 -5.22 5.95 27.91
CA THR A 83 -5.94 4.67 27.87
C THR A 83 -5.38 3.72 26.84
N GLY A 84 -4.70 4.22 25.81
CA GLY A 84 -4.11 3.40 24.76
C GLY A 84 -2.96 4.10 24.04
N LEU A 85 -1.97 3.32 23.62
CA LEU A 85 -0.82 3.75 22.82
C LEU A 85 -0.59 2.76 21.69
N LYS A 86 -0.55 3.21 20.43
CA LYS A 86 -0.30 2.34 19.27
C LYS A 86 0.61 2.98 18.24
N PHE A 87 1.47 2.17 17.62
CA PHE A 87 2.31 2.60 16.50
C PHE A 87 1.58 2.54 15.16
N SER A 88 1.94 3.47 14.27
CA SER A 88 1.74 3.25 12.84
C SER A 88 2.59 2.08 12.37
N ARG A 89 2.15 1.39 11.31
CA ARG A 89 2.84 0.21 10.77
C ARG A 89 4.28 0.48 10.34
N ASP A 90 4.55 1.72 9.92
CA ASP A 90 5.88 2.17 9.50
C ASP A 90 6.76 2.67 10.67
N GLY A 91 6.23 2.68 11.90
CA GLY A 91 6.96 3.05 13.11
C GLY A 91 7.20 4.55 13.29
N LYS A 92 6.70 5.41 12.39
CA LYS A 92 7.01 6.85 12.40
C LYS A 92 6.13 7.68 13.32
N THR A 93 4.93 7.20 13.64
CA THR A 93 3.96 7.96 14.43
C THR A 93 3.37 7.12 15.55
N ILE A 94 3.01 7.80 16.65
CA ILE A 94 2.38 7.19 17.82
C ILE A 94 0.98 7.80 17.99
N LEU A 95 -0.01 6.92 18.09
CA LEU A 95 -1.39 7.25 18.42
C LEU A 95 -1.59 7.14 19.93
N ILE A 96 -2.14 8.20 20.51
CA ILE A 96 -2.40 8.32 21.95
C ILE A 96 -3.90 8.49 22.16
N SER A 97 -4.50 7.50 22.82
CA SER A 97 -5.88 7.54 23.28
C SER A 97 -5.94 7.96 24.74
N THR A 98 -6.96 8.74 25.09
CA THR A 98 -7.23 9.16 26.47
C THR A 98 -8.64 8.75 26.89
N ASN A 99 -8.93 8.74 28.19
CA ASN A 99 -10.28 8.58 28.72
C ASN A 99 -11.19 9.81 28.47
N GLY A 100 -10.67 10.84 27.80
CA GLY A 100 -11.45 11.97 27.30
C GLY A 100 -12.05 11.72 25.92
N SER A 101 -12.47 12.81 25.28
CA SER A 101 -13.03 12.85 23.92
C SER A 101 -11.98 13.26 22.86
N ILE A 102 -10.70 13.09 23.19
CA ILE A 102 -9.57 13.52 22.37
C ILE A 102 -8.60 12.35 22.16
N ILE A 103 -8.16 12.19 20.91
CA ILE A 103 -7.07 11.29 20.51
C ILE A 103 -6.00 12.14 19.85
N ARG A 104 -4.73 11.84 20.09
CA ARG A 104 -3.60 12.59 19.52
C ARG A 104 -2.71 11.68 18.69
N LEU A 105 -2.20 12.21 17.57
CA LEU A 105 -1.14 11.61 16.79
C LEU A 105 0.12 12.44 16.97
N ILE A 106 1.24 11.78 17.23
CA ILE A 106 2.53 12.44 17.43
C ILE A 106 3.61 11.76 16.59
N ASP A 107 4.70 12.48 16.31
CA ASP A 107 5.92 11.92 15.73
C ASP A 107 6.63 11.03 16.77
N ALA A 108 7.02 9.82 16.36
CA ALA A 108 7.62 8.84 17.26
C ALA A 108 9.03 9.21 17.72
N PHE A 109 9.78 9.97 16.92
CA PHE A 109 11.19 10.30 17.16
C PHE A 109 11.33 11.61 17.94
N HIS A 110 10.53 12.61 17.56
CA HIS A 110 10.62 13.97 18.09
C HIS A 110 9.51 14.29 19.10
N GLY A 111 8.46 13.48 19.19
CA GLY A 111 7.32 13.75 20.08
C GLY A 111 6.45 14.93 19.67
N THR A 112 6.67 15.48 18.48
CA THR A 112 5.94 16.65 18.01
C THR A 112 4.49 16.26 17.73
N PRO A 113 3.50 17.03 18.23
CA PRO A 113 2.10 16.76 17.93
C PRO A 113 1.84 16.97 16.45
N LEU A 114 1.32 15.95 15.78
CA LEU A 114 0.97 15.97 14.36
C LEU A 114 -0.50 16.31 14.18
N GLN A 115 -1.39 15.53 14.78
CA GLN A 115 -2.85 15.69 14.64
C GLN A 115 -3.57 15.51 15.97
N THR A 116 -4.73 16.15 16.11
CA THR A 116 -5.64 15.97 17.24
C THR A 116 -7.04 15.65 16.71
N PHE A 117 -7.57 14.49 17.07
CA PHE A 117 -8.86 14.01 16.63
C PHE A 117 -9.89 14.20 17.73
N THR A 118 -11.02 14.82 17.37
CA THR A 118 -12.09 15.13 18.32
C THR A 118 -13.46 14.68 17.83
N GLY A 119 -14.37 14.57 18.80
CA GLY A 119 -15.81 14.44 18.57
C GLY A 119 -16.31 13.00 18.47
N HIS A 120 -15.57 12.02 18.98
CA HIS A 120 -16.19 10.85 19.62
C HIS A 120 -16.65 11.25 21.03
N LEU A 121 -17.68 10.60 21.55
CA LEU A 121 -18.22 10.90 22.87
C LEU A 121 -17.67 9.93 23.90
N ASN A 122 -17.18 10.46 25.02
CA ASN A 122 -16.76 9.65 26.17
C ASN A 122 -17.28 10.22 27.49
N ASN A 123 -18.59 10.46 27.55
CA ASN A 123 -19.23 11.08 28.71
C ASN A 123 -19.17 10.21 29.97
N LYS A 124 -18.83 8.92 29.82
CA LYS A 124 -18.71 7.94 30.90
C LYS A 124 -17.28 7.80 31.43
N GLY A 125 -16.29 8.49 30.84
CA GLY A 125 -14.88 8.42 31.25
C GLY A 125 -14.29 7.00 31.16
N ILE A 126 -14.81 6.19 30.25
CA ILE A 126 -14.41 4.78 30.08
C ILE A 126 -13.11 4.75 29.25
N PRO A 127 -12.20 3.79 29.45
CA PRO A 127 -11.07 3.60 28.56
C PRO A 127 -11.56 3.25 27.15
N ILE A 128 -11.49 4.22 26.24
CA ILE A 128 -11.71 4.02 24.81
C ILE A 128 -10.34 3.93 24.14
N GLU A 129 -10.17 2.90 23.34
CA GLU A 129 -8.98 2.69 22.52
C GLU A 129 -9.24 3.13 21.08
N ALA A 130 -8.19 3.68 20.46
CA ALA A 130 -8.15 3.94 19.05
C ALA A 130 -7.12 3.03 18.36
N SER A 131 -7.39 2.68 17.10
CA SER A 131 -6.56 1.78 16.31
C SER A 131 -6.33 2.31 14.90
N PHE A 132 -5.14 2.08 14.37
CA PHE A 132 -4.85 2.32 12.96
C PHE A 132 -5.49 1.26 12.07
N SER A 133 -5.84 1.66 10.85
CA SER A 133 -6.03 0.71 9.76
C SER A 133 -4.71 -0.04 9.45
N PRO A 134 -4.75 -1.25 8.87
CA PRO A 134 -3.56 -2.02 8.53
C PRO A 134 -2.56 -1.33 7.56
N ASP A 135 -2.99 -0.31 6.84
CA ASP A 135 -2.18 0.56 5.98
C ASP A 135 -1.77 1.89 6.65
N SER A 136 -2.19 2.12 7.90
CA SER A 136 -1.94 3.34 8.71
C SER A 136 -2.53 4.63 8.14
N GLN A 137 -3.39 4.58 7.13
CA GLN A 137 -4.02 5.78 6.54
C GLN A 137 -5.17 6.33 7.38
N PHE A 138 -5.79 5.50 8.21
CA PHE A 138 -6.98 5.84 8.97
C PHE A 138 -6.86 5.46 10.43
N ILE A 139 -7.58 6.20 11.26
CA ILE A 139 -7.69 5.98 12.71
C ILE A 139 -9.15 5.75 13.05
N PHE A 140 -9.39 4.72 13.85
CA PHE A 140 -10.71 4.30 14.30
C PHE A 140 -10.81 4.44 15.81
N SER A 141 -11.89 5.01 16.31
CA SER A 141 -12.20 5.06 17.73
C SER A 141 -13.64 4.65 17.98
N GLY A 142 -13.85 3.91 19.05
CA GLY A 142 -15.17 3.74 19.63
C GLY A 142 -15.71 5.02 20.27
N SER A 143 -16.99 5.00 20.61
CA SER A 143 -17.69 6.08 21.30
C SER A 143 -18.73 5.50 22.25
N THR A 144 -19.02 6.22 23.33
CA THR A 144 -19.98 5.81 24.37
C THR A 144 -21.42 5.77 23.91
N ASP A 145 -21.73 6.37 22.75
CA ASP A 145 -23.01 6.34 22.05
C ASP A 145 -23.17 5.12 21.12
N GLY A 146 -22.21 4.19 21.13
CA GLY A 146 -22.23 2.98 20.31
C GLY A 146 -21.82 3.19 18.86
N ARG A 147 -21.22 4.35 18.55
CA ARG A 147 -20.72 4.66 17.20
C ARG A 147 -19.21 4.49 17.10
N ILE A 148 -18.73 4.30 15.87
CA ILE A 148 -17.31 4.27 15.56
C ILE A 148 -16.98 5.48 14.71
N HIS A 149 -16.01 6.25 15.15
CA HIS A 149 -15.53 7.41 14.44
C HIS A 149 -14.27 7.05 13.67
N VAL A 150 -14.19 7.53 12.43
CA VAL A 150 -13.07 7.27 11.53
C VAL A 150 -12.46 8.60 11.13
N TRP A 151 -11.14 8.73 11.23
CA TRP A 151 -10.38 9.91 10.80
C TRP A 151 -9.27 9.50 9.83
N ASN A 152 -8.86 10.43 8.97
CA ASN A 152 -7.67 10.27 8.16
C ASN A 152 -6.44 10.68 8.98
N ALA A 153 -5.43 9.81 9.01
CA ALA A 153 -4.27 9.96 9.88
C ALA A 153 -3.39 11.16 9.48
N ASP A 154 -3.25 11.43 8.17
CA ASP A 154 -2.40 12.51 7.66
C ASP A 154 -3.02 13.89 7.88
N THR A 155 -4.31 14.02 7.56
CA THR A 155 -5.01 15.32 7.53
C THR A 155 -5.71 15.69 8.82
N GLY A 156 -5.99 14.74 9.72
CA GLY A 156 -6.75 15.01 10.94
C GLY A 156 -8.27 14.98 10.75
N TYR A 157 -8.78 14.96 9.51
CA TYR A 157 -10.20 15.12 9.25
C TYR A 157 -11.02 13.85 9.56
N LYS A 158 -12.21 14.05 10.15
CA LYS A 158 -13.18 12.99 10.39
C LYS A 158 -13.80 12.56 9.06
N VAL A 159 -13.56 11.30 8.71
CA VAL A 159 -14.00 10.66 7.46
C VAL A 159 -15.47 10.31 7.52
N CYS A 160 -15.87 9.61 8.58
CA CYS A 160 -17.25 9.20 8.78
C CYS A 160 -17.51 8.80 10.23
N VAL A 161 -18.77 8.52 10.50
CA VAL A 161 -19.22 7.86 11.72
C VAL A 161 -20.02 6.63 11.28
N LEU A 162 -19.59 5.47 11.75
CA LEU A 162 -20.25 4.19 11.51
C LEU A 162 -21.16 3.88 12.69
N ASN A 163 -22.35 3.40 12.38
CA ASN A 163 -23.24 2.87 13.40
C ASN A 163 -22.87 1.39 13.61
N ALA A 164 -22.53 1.02 14.83
CA ALA A 164 -22.48 -0.38 15.18
C ALA A 164 -23.92 -0.91 15.26
N ASP A 165 -24.12 -2.19 14.95
CA ASP A 165 -25.43 -2.84 15.04
C ASP A 165 -25.91 -3.03 16.50
N HIS A 166 -25.19 -2.47 17.47
CA HIS A 166 -25.50 -2.53 18.90
C HIS A 166 -25.64 -1.13 19.54
N PRO A 167 -26.51 -0.98 20.57
CA PRO A 167 -26.74 0.31 21.23
C PRO A 167 -25.74 0.62 22.38
N GLY A 168 -24.85 -0.32 22.72
CA GLY A 168 -23.88 -0.18 23.83
C GLY A 168 -22.59 0.56 23.45
N PRO A 169 -21.80 1.03 24.44
CA PRO A 169 -20.55 1.76 24.19
C PRO A 169 -19.48 0.86 23.54
N VAL A 170 -18.76 1.39 22.55
CA VAL A 170 -17.62 0.70 21.91
C VAL A 170 -16.33 1.06 22.66
N GLN A 171 -15.70 0.08 23.32
CA GLN A 171 -14.46 0.31 24.09
C GLN A 171 -13.22 0.17 23.23
N CYS A 172 -13.13 -0.87 22.39
CA CYS A 172 -12.02 -1.03 21.47
C CYS A 172 -12.48 -1.46 20.07
N VAL A 173 -11.62 -1.13 19.11
CA VAL A 173 -11.78 -1.45 17.69
C VAL A 173 -10.52 -2.19 17.27
N GLN A 174 -10.64 -3.44 16.82
CA GLN A 174 -9.51 -4.25 16.36
C GLN A 174 -9.75 -4.78 14.94
N PHE A 175 -8.66 -4.91 14.18
CA PHE A 175 -8.68 -5.43 12.81
C PHE A 175 -8.25 -6.89 12.81
N ASN A 176 -9.02 -7.77 12.15
CA ASN A 176 -8.63 -9.15 11.98
C ASN A 176 -7.64 -9.30 10.79
N PRO A 177 -6.37 -9.69 11.02
CA PRO A 177 -5.37 -9.76 9.97
C PRO A 177 -5.63 -10.88 8.93
N LYS A 178 -6.43 -11.91 9.27
CA LYS A 178 -6.76 -13.01 8.34
C LYS A 178 -7.65 -12.59 7.17
N PHE A 179 -8.42 -11.51 7.31
CA PHE A 179 -9.45 -11.10 6.35
C PHE A 179 -9.08 -9.86 5.53
N TYR A 180 -7.79 -9.55 5.39
CA TYR A 180 -7.30 -8.62 4.37
C TYR A 180 -7.45 -9.26 2.97
N ALA A 181 -8.68 -9.31 2.47
CA ALA A 181 -9.01 -9.95 1.20
C ALA A 181 -9.31 -8.88 0.14
N LYS A 182 -8.37 -8.71 -0.81
CA LYS A 182 -8.62 -8.00 -2.06
C LYS A 182 -9.54 -8.87 -2.91
N TRP A 183 -10.85 -8.57 -2.96
CA TRP A 183 -11.77 -9.33 -3.82
C TRP A 183 -11.43 -9.08 -5.29
N LYS A 184 -11.01 -10.14 -6.01
CA LYS A 184 -10.41 -10.09 -7.35
C LYS A 184 -11.29 -9.52 -8.47
N HIS A 185 -12.58 -9.23 -8.21
CA HIS A 185 -13.52 -8.84 -9.27
C HIS A 185 -14.07 -7.41 -9.20
N SER A 186 -13.85 -6.64 -8.12
CA SER A 186 -14.42 -5.28 -8.00
C SER A 186 -13.46 -4.17 -7.59
N GLY A 187 -12.21 -4.49 -7.21
CA GLY A 187 -11.28 -3.48 -6.70
C GLY A 187 -11.60 -2.95 -5.31
N SER A 188 -12.64 -3.47 -4.63
CA SER A 188 -13.00 -3.07 -3.27
C SER A 188 -12.16 -3.78 -2.20
N ILE A 189 -11.63 -3.01 -1.24
CA ILE A 189 -10.99 -3.52 -0.02
C ILE A 189 -12.04 -3.52 1.10
N TYR A 190 -12.22 -4.66 1.76
CA TYR A 190 -13.08 -4.80 2.94
C TYR A 190 -12.23 -5.10 4.16
N TYR A 191 -12.52 -4.46 5.30
CA TYR A 191 -11.96 -4.86 6.58
C TYR A 191 -13.08 -5.33 7.50
N ILE A 192 -12.85 -6.42 8.23
CA ILE A 192 -13.71 -6.86 9.34
C ILE A 192 -13.15 -6.24 10.61
N VAL A 193 -13.97 -5.42 11.26
CA VAL A 193 -13.65 -4.83 12.56
C VAL A 193 -14.34 -5.65 13.64
N ILE A 194 -13.56 -6.10 14.61
CA ILE A 194 -14.04 -6.79 15.81
C ILE A 194 -14.11 -5.76 16.94
N PHE A 195 -15.27 -5.66 17.60
CA PHE A 195 -15.47 -4.77 18.74
C PHE A 195 -15.50 -5.58 20.03
N ARG A 196 -14.79 -5.11 21.06
CA ARG A 196 -14.86 -5.69 22.40
C ARG A 196 -15.83 -4.86 23.27
N LEU A 197 -16.88 -5.50 23.79
CA LEU A 197 -17.98 -4.83 24.49
C LEU A 197 -18.05 -5.17 25.97
N ASN A 198 -18.41 -4.18 26.79
CA ASN A 198 -19.02 -4.41 28.10
C ASN A 198 -20.53 -4.15 28.00
N CYS A 199 -21.33 -5.22 28.01
CA CYS A 199 -22.78 -5.13 27.91
C CYS A 199 -23.40 -5.02 29.31
N TRP A 200 -24.14 -3.94 29.59
CA TRP A 200 -24.77 -3.72 30.91
C TRP A 200 -25.96 -4.67 31.19
N HIS A 201 -26.40 -5.44 30.19
CA HIS A 201 -27.60 -6.28 30.29
C HIS A 201 -27.33 -7.75 30.67
N PHE A 202 -26.08 -8.20 30.58
CA PHE A 202 -25.69 -9.56 30.97
C PHE A 202 -24.43 -9.49 31.84
N ARG A 203 -24.49 -10.06 33.04
CA ARG A 203 -23.39 -10.12 34.01
C ARG A 203 -22.04 -10.42 33.31
N LYS A 204 -21.09 -9.47 33.41
CA LYS A 204 -19.63 -9.60 33.23
C LYS A 204 -19.12 -10.59 32.16
N ASN A 205 -19.68 -10.61 30.95
CA ASN A 205 -19.09 -11.32 29.82
C ASN A 205 -18.88 -10.38 28.63
N TRP A 206 -17.70 -10.47 28.02
CA TRP A 206 -17.34 -9.74 26.81
C TRP A 206 -18.14 -10.28 25.62
N ILE A 207 -18.70 -9.40 24.78
CA ILE A 207 -19.34 -9.78 23.52
C ILE A 207 -18.48 -9.21 22.39
N ASP A 208 -18.00 -10.10 21.52
CA ASP A 208 -17.30 -9.73 20.31
C ASP A 208 -18.31 -9.63 19.16
N THR A 209 -18.41 -8.46 18.52
CA THR A 209 -19.28 -8.25 17.36
C THR A 209 -18.41 -7.97 16.13
N GLU A 210 -18.71 -8.62 15.01
CA GLU A 210 -17.99 -8.41 13.74
C GLU A 210 -18.81 -7.52 12.80
N GLN A 211 -18.22 -6.44 12.29
CA GLN A 211 -18.84 -5.62 11.25
C GLN A 211 -17.92 -5.50 10.03
N LYS A 212 -18.47 -5.79 8.86
CA LYS A 212 -17.77 -5.68 7.57
C LYS A 212 -17.94 -4.26 7.04
N ILE A 213 -16.82 -3.58 6.81
CA ILE A 213 -16.81 -2.21 6.29
C ILE A 213 -16.25 -2.23 4.86
N ASP A 214 -16.99 -1.65 3.91
CA ASP A 214 -16.55 -1.43 2.52
C ASP A 214 -15.75 -0.13 2.42
N PHE A 215 -14.42 -0.25 2.37
CA PHE A 215 -13.57 0.92 2.32
C PHE A 215 -13.60 1.63 0.97
N HIS A 216 -13.90 0.94 -0.13
CA HIS A 216 -13.99 1.56 -1.46
C HIS A 216 -15.16 2.56 -1.54
N SER A 217 -16.29 2.23 -0.92
CA SER A 217 -17.43 3.15 -0.73
C SER A 217 -17.07 4.35 0.16
N LEU A 218 -16.27 4.12 1.21
CA LEU A 218 -15.71 5.16 2.08
C LEU A 218 -14.75 6.10 1.35
N PHE A 219 -13.80 5.56 0.57
CA PHE A 219 -12.90 6.31 -0.31
C PHE A 219 -13.68 7.19 -1.30
N ARG A 220 -14.85 6.73 -1.78
CA ARG A 220 -15.73 7.51 -2.65
C ARG A 220 -16.44 8.68 -1.95
N LYS A 221 -16.68 8.59 -0.63
CA LYS A 221 -17.23 9.68 0.19
C LYS A 221 -16.19 10.74 0.58
N MET A 222 -14.90 10.44 0.43
CA MET A 222 -13.79 11.35 0.73
C MET A 222 -13.41 12.20 -0.48
N ALA A 223 -14.41 12.84 -1.07
CA ALA A 223 -14.21 13.80 -2.14
C ALA A 223 -13.30 14.93 -1.62
N ASP A 224 -12.05 14.96 -2.06
CA ASP A 224 -11.23 16.14 -2.32
C ASP A 224 -11.59 17.46 -1.59
N ASN A 225 -10.73 17.97 -0.70
CA ASN A 225 -10.90 19.25 0.00
C ASN A 225 -10.11 20.42 -0.62
N LYS A 226 -9.42 20.17 -1.72
CA LYS A 226 -8.40 21.06 -2.29
C LYS A 226 -8.96 22.43 -2.68
N LEU A 227 -10.19 22.51 -3.19
CA LEU A 227 -10.80 23.79 -3.60
C LEU A 227 -11.22 24.66 -2.41
N TYR A 228 -11.62 24.02 -1.30
CA TYR A 228 -11.95 24.74 -0.06
C TYR A 228 -10.68 25.28 0.62
N GLU A 229 -9.60 24.49 0.61
CA GLU A 229 -8.28 24.89 1.12
C GLU A 229 -7.66 26.03 0.29
N LEU A 230 -7.79 25.98 -1.04
CA LEU A 230 -7.36 27.06 -1.95
C LEU A 230 -8.02 28.41 -1.66
N LEU A 231 -9.28 28.41 -1.24
CA LEU A 231 -10.02 29.61 -0.83
C LEU A 231 -9.88 29.93 0.67
N GLY A 232 -9.22 29.07 1.45
CA GLY A 232 -9.07 29.24 2.90
C GLY A 232 -10.40 29.20 3.66
N VAL A 233 -11.36 28.40 3.20
CA VAL A 233 -12.71 28.27 3.78
C VAL A 233 -13.01 26.82 4.17
N SER A 234 -13.91 26.60 5.12
CA SER A 234 -14.38 25.25 5.47
C SER A 234 -15.35 24.70 4.42
N ARG A 235 -15.53 23.37 4.35
CA ARG A 235 -16.59 22.74 3.53
C ARG A 235 -18.00 23.18 3.91
N SER A 236 -18.19 23.52 5.18
CA SER A 236 -19.43 24.06 5.73
C SER A 236 -19.62 25.56 5.46
N ALA A 237 -18.68 26.23 4.77
CA ALA A 237 -18.74 27.67 4.53
C ALA A 237 -19.98 28.05 3.72
N SER A 238 -20.64 29.11 4.14
CA SER A 238 -21.76 29.70 3.42
C SER A 238 -21.27 30.36 2.11
N ASP A 239 -22.16 30.49 1.13
CA ASP A 239 -21.83 31.12 -0.16
C ASP A 239 -21.31 32.56 0.02
N ASN A 240 -21.76 33.25 1.08
CA ASN A 240 -21.29 34.58 1.45
C ASN A 240 -19.83 34.57 1.95
N GLU A 241 -19.42 33.56 2.71
CA GLU A 241 -18.05 33.40 3.18
C GLU A 241 -17.10 33.05 2.03
N ILE A 242 -17.51 32.14 1.14
CA ILE A 242 -16.77 31.76 -0.07
C ILE A 242 -16.53 33.00 -0.95
N LYS A 243 -17.57 33.81 -1.17
CA LYS A 243 -17.49 35.06 -1.95
C LYS A 243 -16.63 36.13 -1.28
N LYS A 244 -16.67 36.22 0.06
CA LYS A 244 -15.87 37.18 0.83
C LYS A 244 -14.38 36.83 0.78
N GLN A 245 -14.03 35.56 0.93
CA GLN A 245 -12.62 35.12 0.85
C GLN A 245 -12.07 35.19 -0.57
N TYR A 246 -12.86 34.83 -1.58
CA TYR A 246 -12.47 35.01 -2.97
C TYR A 246 -12.13 36.47 -3.28
N ARG A 247 -12.97 37.43 -2.85
CA ARG A 247 -12.69 38.87 -3.07
C ARG A 247 -11.42 39.35 -2.38
N LYS A 248 -11.08 38.78 -1.22
CA LYS A 248 -9.85 39.09 -0.49
C LYS A 248 -8.63 38.56 -1.26
N LEU A 249 -8.65 37.28 -1.62
CA LEU A 249 -7.57 36.60 -2.34
C LEU A 249 -7.38 37.13 -3.77
N ALA A 250 -8.46 37.43 -4.49
CA ALA A 250 -8.40 37.99 -5.84
C ALA A 250 -7.79 39.40 -5.87
N LYS A 251 -7.94 40.19 -4.79
CA LYS A 251 -7.31 41.51 -4.66
C LYS A 251 -5.82 41.41 -4.32
N GLU A 252 -5.44 40.37 -3.58
CA GLU A 252 -4.06 40.10 -3.13
C GLU A 252 -3.21 39.50 -4.26
N TYR A 253 -3.77 38.56 -5.02
CA TYR A 253 -3.09 37.87 -6.11
C TYR A 253 -3.43 38.43 -7.50
N HIS A 254 -3.93 39.68 -7.57
CA HIS A 254 -4.27 40.30 -8.86
C HIS A 254 -3.02 40.45 -9.75
N PRO A 255 -3.07 40.06 -11.04
CA PRO A 255 -1.92 40.12 -11.95
C PRO A 255 -1.25 41.50 -12.04
N ASP A 256 -2.03 42.57 -11.98
CA ASP A 256 -1.50 43.95 -12.01
C ASP A 256 -0.69 44.34 -10.76
N LYS A 257 -0.94 43.69 -9.61
CA LYS A 257 -0.24 43.98 -8.35
C LYS A 257 0.86 42.97 -8.05
N ASN A 258 0.77 41.76 -8.61
CA ASN A 258 1.73 40.70 -8.36
C ASN A 258 1.96 39.83 -9.61
N PRO A 259 2.82 40.27 -10.55
CA PRO A 259 3.01 39.61 -11.85
C PRO A 259 3.57 38.18 -11.76
N GLN A 260 4.19 37.79 -10.63
CA GLN A 260 4.73 36.46 -10.40
C GLN A 260 3.71 35.46 -9.80
N ALA A 261 2.48 35.90 -9.49
CA ALA A 261 1.46 35.08 -8.83
C ALA A 261 0.29 34.68 -9.75
N GLY A 262 0.47 34.76 -11.08
CA GLY A 262 -0.58 34.50 -12.07
C GLY A 262 -1.19 33.09 -11.98
N ASP A 263 -0.40 32.09 -11.59
CA ASP A 263 -0.91 30.71 -11.47
C ASP A 263 -1.79 30.52 -10.23
N LYS A 264 -1.44 31.14 -9.10
CA LYS A 264 -2.30 31.14 -7.89
C LYS A 264 -3.63 31.85 -8.13
N PHE A 265 -3.63 32.95 -8.88
CA PHE A 265 -4.86 33.67 -9.23
C PHE A 265 -5.83 32.82 -10.06
N LYS A 266 -5.31 32.01 -10.99
CA LYS A 266 -6.11 31.06 -11.78
C LYS A 266 -6.72 29.97 -10.91
N GLU A 267 -5.94 29.39 -10.00
CA GLU A 267 -6.40 28.36 -9.08
C GLU A 267 -7.50 28.87 -8.13
N ILE A 268 -7.33 30.08 -7.57
CA ILE A 268 -8.32 30.75 -6.71
C ILE A 268 -9.62 31.06 -7.48
N SER A 269 -9.50 31.48 -8.75
CA SER A 269 -10.65 31.76 -9.60
C SER A 269 -11.45 30.49 -9.95
N TYR A 270 -10.76 29.38 -10.23
CA TYR A 270 -11.40 28.09 -10.47
C TYR A 270 -12.09 27.54 -9.23
N ALA A 271 -11.44 27.62 -8.06
CA ALA A 271 -12.04 27.21 -6.80
C ALA A 271 -13.34 27.98 -6.51
N TYR A 272 -13.36 29.29 -6.78
CA TYR A 272 -14.60 30.08 -6.67
C TYR A 272 -15.65 29.68 -7.71
N GLU A 273 -15.29 29.40 -8.95
CA GLU A 273 -16.25 28.97 -9.99
C GLU A 273 -16.98 27.67 -9.60
N VAL A 274 -16.24 26.69 -9.08
CA VAL A 274 -16.81 25.40 -8.67
C VAL A 274 -17.63 25.54 -7.39
N LEU A 275 -17.14 26.30 -6.41
CA LEU A 275 -17.77 26.41 -5.10
C LEU A 275 -18.89 27.45 -5.03
N SER A 276 -18.99 28.37 -5.99
CA SER A 276 -20.05 29.38 -6.04
C SER A 276 -21.33 28.91 -6.73
N ASP A 277 -21.26 27.88 -7.58
CA ASP A 277 -22.44 27.26 -8.21
C ASP A 277 -22.93 26.08 -7.34
N PRO A 278 -24.18 26.12 -6.83
CA PRO A 278 -24.71 25.06 -5.96
C PRO A 278 -24.67 23.65 -6.58
N LYS A 279 -24.84 23.53 -7.89
CA LYS A 279 -24.82 22.23 -8.59
C LYS A 279 -23.39 21.73 -8.75
N LYS A 280 -22.46 22.60 -9.12
CA LYS A 280 -21.04 22.22 -9.22
C LYS A 280 -20.47 21.90 -7.84
N ARG A 281 -20.78 22.72 -6.84
CA ARG A 281 -20.42 22.47 -5.45
C ARG A 281 -20.92 21.11 -4.98
N GLN A 282 -22.18 20.76 -5.26
CA GLN A 282 -22.75 19.45 -4.91
C GLN A 282 -22.05 18.27 -5.61
N VAL A 283 -21.68 18.42 -6.89
CA VAL A 283 -20.93 17.39 -7.64
C VAL A 283 -19.51 17.24 -7.08
N TYR A 284 -18.83 18.35 -6.81
CA TYR A 284 -17.50 18.36 -6.20
C TYR A 284 -17.53 17.77 -4.80
N ASP A 285 -18.52 18.13 -3.98
CA ASP A 285 -18.69 17.60 -2.62
C ASP A 285 -18.98 16.11 -2.61
N LYS A 286 -19.62 15.58 -3.66
CA LYS A 286 -20.03 14.17 -3.76
C LYS A 286 -18.97 13.28 -4.42
N PHE A 287 -18.16 13.82 -5.32
CA PHE A 287 -17.29 13.02 -6.20
C PHE A 287 -15.85 13.57 -6.34
N GLY A 288 -15.54 14.70 -5.71
CA GLY A 288 -14.21 15.33 -5.72
C GLY A 288 -13.86 15.96 -7.08
N LEU A 289 -12.60 16.36 -7.29
CA LEU A 289 -12.15 16.89 -8.58
C LEU A 289 -12.34 15.87 -9.73
N LYS A 290 -12.32 14.56 -9.44
CA LYS A 290 -12.60 13.49 -10.41
C LYS A 290 -14.08 13.42 -10.84
N GLY A 291 -15.01 13.84 -9.99
CA GLY A 291 -16.42 13.95 -10.36
C GLY A 291 -16.74 15.08 -11.32
N MET A 292 -15.92 16.13 -11.31
CA MET A 292 -15.98 17.21 -12.29
C MET A 292 -15.51 16.74 -13.68
N GLN A 293 -14.72 15.67 -13.75
CA GLN A 293 -14.30 15.01 -14.99
C GLN A 293 -15.43 14.17 -15.61
N GLU A 294 -16.24 13.48 -14.79
CA GLU A 294 -17.27 12.53 -15.28
C GLU A 294 -18.58 13.20 -15.75
N GLY A 295 -18.76 14.51 -15.51
CA GLY A 295 -19.86 15.29 -16.10
C GLY A 295 -19.66 15.66 -17.57
N ALA A 296 -18.45 15.45 -18.11
CA ALA A 296 -18.12 15.60 -19.52
C ALA A 296 -18.15 14.22 -20.19
N GLN A 297 -19.34 13.67 -20.37
CA GLN A 297 -19.53 12.40 -21.06
C GLN A 297 -19.38 12.60 -22.57
N ASP A 298 -18.14 12.60 -23.07
CA ASP A 298 -17.70 11.75 -24.19
C ASP A 298 -16.16 11.79 -24.34
N GLY A 299 -15.51 10.64 -24.36
CA GLY A 299 -14.07 10.49 -24.65
C GLY A 299 -13.17 10.24 -23.42
N GLY A 300 -12.72 8.99 -23.26
CA GLY A 300 -11.82 8.58 -22.20
C GLY A 300 -10.43 9.21 -22.33
N PHE A 301 -10.03 9.99 -21.33
CA PHE A 301 -8.66 10.50 -21.14
C PHE A 301 -8.33 10.59 -19.64
N GLY A 302 -7.06 10.33 -19.30
CA GLY A 302 -6.54 10.32 -17.93
C GLY A 302 -6.58 11.70 -17.24
N SER A 303 -6.62 11.67 -15.90
CA SER A 303 -6.87 12.84 -15.06
C SER A 303 -5.85 13.98 -15.19
N ASP A 304 -4.64 13.68 -15.65
CA ASP A 304 -3.53 14.65 -15.71
C ASP A 304 -3.48 15.39 -17.07
N GLU A 305 -3.97 14.76 -18.15
CA GLU A 305 -4.03 15.38 -19.47
C GLU A 305 -5.22 16.32 -19.62
N LEU A 306 -6.38 16.00 -19.01
CA LEU A 306 -7.53 16.91 -19.02
C LEU A 306 -7.27 18.17 -18.19
N PHE A 307 -6.49 18.09 -17.10
CA PHE A 307 -6.09 19.28 -16.33
C PHE A 307 -5.22 20.21 -17.19
N SER A 308 -4.30 19.67 -17.98
CA SER A 308 -3.47 20.45 -18.91
C SER A 308 -4.22 20.96 -20.15
N HIS A 309 -5.29 20.29 -20.58
CA HIS A 309 -6.14 20.70 -21.70
C HIS A 309 -7.22 21.72 -21.30
N LEU A 310 -7.68 21.67 -20.05
CA LEU A 310 -8.63 22.62 -19.46
C LEU A 310 -7.93 23.91 -18.99
N PHE A 311 -6.77 23.81 -18.32
CA PHE A 311 -5.98 24.97 -17.85
C PHE A 311 -4.98 25.50 -18.89
N GLY A 312 -4.72 24.76 -19.96
CA GLY A 312 -3.78 25.13 -21.02
C GLY A 312 -4.40 25.78 -22.25
N GLY A 313 -5.61 26.33 -22.19
CA GLY A 313 -6.12 27.15 -23.30
C GLY A 313 -6.80 26.37 -24.41
N GLY A 314 -7.85 25.63 -24.06
CA GLY A 314 -8.74 25.01 -25.04
C GLY A 314 -10.24 25.14 -24.76
N LEU A 315 -10.68 25.57 -23.56
CA LEU A 315 -12.11 25.54 -23.20
C LEU A 315 -12.73 26.87 -22.73
N PHE A 316 -11.91 27.88 -22.39
CA PHE A 316 -12.37 29.21 -21.92
C PHE A 316 -12.05 30.36 -22.89
N GLY A 317 -11.81 30.04 -24.16
CA GLY A 317 -11.56 31.03 -25.23
C GLY A 317 -12.84 31.53 -25.93
N GLY A 318 -13.99 31.50 -25.25
CA GLY A 318 -15.30 31.83 -25.82
C GLY A 318 -15.83 33.22 -25.44
N PHE A 319 -14.97 34.24 -25.40
CA PHE A 319 -15.44 35.63 -25.49
C PHE A 319 -15.22 36.12 -26.93
N PRO A 320 -16.25 36.62 -27.61
CA PRO A 320 -16.13 37.06 -28.99
C PRO A 320 -15.33 38.37 -29.03
N GLY A 321 -14.08 38.27 -29.47
CA GLY A 321 -13.29 39.39 -29.93
C GLY A 321 -12.09 39.72 -29.04
N PHE A 322 -11.02 38.93 -29.09
CA PHE A 322 -9.65 39.42 -28.90
C PHE A 322 -8.63 38.35 -29.36
N GLY A 323 -7.90 38.63 -30.45
CA GLY A 323 -6.49 38.25 -30.65
C GLY A 323 -6.11 36.79 -31.00
N GLY A 324 -5.81 36.55 -32.28
CA GLY A 324 -4.66 35.77 -32.78
C GLY A 324 -4.40 34.37 -32.21
N GLY A 325 -4.90 33.33 -32.88
CA GLY A 325 -4.66 31.93 -32.53
C GLY A 325 -3.19 31.51 -32.60
N MET A 326 -2.63 31.12 -31.45
CA MET A 326 -1.41 30.32 -31.38
C MET A 326 -1.83 28.85 -31.40
N ARG A 327 -1.63 28.16 -32.53
CA ARG A 327 -1.80 26.70 -32.64
C ARG A 327 -0.85 26.04 -31.64
N ARG A 328 -1.35 25.54 -30.52
CA ARG A 328 -0.61 24.60 -29.68
C ARG A 328 -0.29 23.37 -30.53
N ARG A 329 0.99 23.03 -30.65
CA ARG A 329 1.43 21.81 -31.33
C ARG A 329 0.89 20.64 -30.50
N GLN A 330 0.05 19.82 -31.10
CA GLN A 330 -0.40 18.56 -30.50
C GLN A 330 0.80 17.61 -30.47
N ARG A 331 1.06 17.01 -29.30
CA ARG A 331 2.11 16.00 -29.12
C ARG A 331 1.44 14.63 -29.06
N GLY A 332 2.03 13.64 -29.73
CA GLY A 332 1.61 12.25 -29.73
C GLY A 332 1.88 11.56 -28.40
N GLU A 333 1.20 10.44 -28.17
CA GLU A 333 1.27 9.67 -26.93
C GLU A 333 2.64 8.99 -26.76
N ASP A 334 3.09 8.87 -25.50
CA ASP A 334 4.33 8.17 -25.16
C ASP A 334 4.13 6.65 -25.24
N THR A 335 5.11 5.93 -25.79
CA THR A 335 5.09 4.46 -25.91
C THR A 335 5.91 3.81 -24.80
N ILE A 336 5.31 2.87 -24.06
CA ILE A 336 5.97 2.22 -22.91
C ILE A 336 6.44 0.81 -23.30
N HIS A 337 7.72 0.51 -23.09
CA HIS A 337 8.29 -0.82 -23.32
C HIS A 337 8.96 -1.39 -22.07
N PRO A 338 8.48 -2.54 -21.54
CA PRO A 338 9.16 -3.21 -20.44
C PRO A 338 10.43 -3.93 -20.93
N LEU A 339 11.58 -3.64 -20.31
CA LEU A 339 12.84 -4.34 -20.57
C LEU A 339 13.17 -5.25 -19.39
N LYS A 340 13.17 -6.56 -19.62
CA LYS A 340 13.52 -7.56 -18.59
C LYS A 340 15.04 -7.66 -18.43
N VAL A 341 15.54 -7.35 -17.25
CA VAL A 341 16.97 -7.29 -16.91
C VAL A 341 17.29 -8.26 -15.78
N SER A 342 18.42 -8.97 -15.87
CA SER A 342 18.86 -9.86 -14.80
C SER A 342 19.48 -9.09 -13.63
N LEU A 343 19.56 -9.69 -12.45
CA LEU A 343 20.13 -9.02 -11.28
C LEU A 343 21.64 -8.73 -11.47
N GLU A 344 22.36 -9.62 -12.16
CA GLU A 344 23.78 -9.46 -12.53
C GLU A 344 23.99 -8.32 -13.51
N ASP A 345 23.10 -8.16 -14.50
CA ASP A 345 23.14 -7.06 -15.45
C ASP A 345 22.91 -5.71 -14.72
N MET A 346 22.03 -5.68 -13.70
CA MET A 346 21.83 -4.48 -12.86
C MET A 346 23.00 -4.21 -11.90
N TYR A 347 23.73 -5.24 -11.50
CA TYR A 347 24.91 -5.13 -10.64
C TYR A 347 26.13 -4.63 -11.41
N ASN A 348 26.44 -5.25 -12.55
CA ASN A 348 27.62 -4.98 -13.35
C ASN A 348 27.42 -3.85 -14.35
N GLY A 349 26.17 -3.51 -14.67
CA GLY A 349 25.81 -2.62 -15.76
C GLY A 349 25.87 -3.34 -17.11
N LYS A 350 25.02 -2.93 -18.05
CA LYS A 350 24.91 -3.52 -19.38
C LYS A 350 24.38 -2.54 -20.40
N THR A 351 24.80 -2.68 -21.65
CA THR A 351 24.12 -2.02 -22.78
C THR A 351 23.30 -3.06 -23.52
N ALA A 352 21.98 -2.93 -23.47
CA ALA A 352 21.03 -3.82 -24.14
C ALA A 352 20.53 -3.19 -25.44
N LYS A 353 20.49 -3.97 -26.53
CA LYS A 353 19.92 -3.53 -27.80
C LYS A 353 18.46 -3.94 -27.87
N LEU A 354 17.56 -2.98 -27.98
CA LEU A 354 16.12 -3.18 -28.09
C LEU A 354 15.66 -2.82 -29.50
N GLN A 355 15.10 -3.79 -30.21
CA GLN A 355 14.48 -3.56 -31.50
C GLN A 355 13.05 -3.04 -31.29
N LEU A 356 12.80 -1.83 -31.74
CA LEU A 356 11.51 -1.15 -31.68
C LEU A 356 10.92 -1.02 -33.09
N SER A 357 9.63 -1.28 -33.23
CA SER A 357 8.86 -0.98 -34.42
C SER A 357 8.04 0.29 -34.15
N LYS A 358 8.19 1.31 -34.98
CA LYS A 358 7.49 2.59 -34.87
C LYS A 358 6.93 3.05 -36.20
N ASN A 359 5.91 3.87 -36.16
CA ASN A 359 5.38 4.55 -37.34
C ASN A 359 6.20 5.81 -37.62
N ILE A 360 6.70 5.95 -38.85
CA ILE A 360 7.34 7.16 -39.35
C ILE A 360 6.49 7.80 -40.46
N ILE A 361 6.60 9.11 -40.62
CA ILE A 361 5.98 9.80 -41.74
C ILE A 361 6.52 9.21 -43.04
N CYS A 362 5.61 8.82 -43.94
CA CYS A 362 5.98 8.19 -45.20
C CYS A 362 6.85 9.15 -46.02
N THR A 363 8.12 8.80 -46.23
CA THR A 363 9.10 9.61 -46.97
C THR A 363 8.73 9.79 -48.44
N SER A 364 8.02 8.83 -49.05
CA SER A 364 7.62 8.89 -50.46
C SER A 364 6.50 9.90 -50.74
N CYS A 365 5.66 10.22 -49.74
CA CYS A 365 4.56 11.18 -49.91
C CYS A 365 4.57 12.33 -48.88
N ASN A 366 5.60 12.40 -48.04
CA ASN A 366 5.75 13.37 -46.94
C ASN A 366 4.47 13.53 -46.10
N GLY A 367 3.86 12.40 -45.71
CA GLY A 367 2.66 12.41 -44.86
C GLY A 367 1.35 12.80 -45.56
N LYS A 368 1.35 13.00 -46.88
CA LYS A 368 0.13 13.37 -47.62
C LYS A 368 -0.77 12.18 -47.97
N GLY A 369 -0.22 10.96 -48.04
CA GLY A 369 -0.97 9.74 -48.37
C GLY A 369 -1.20 9.51 -49.87
N GLY A 370 -0.94 10.50 -50.71
CA GLY A 370 -1.08 10.41 -52.17
C GLY A 370 -0.19 11.40 -52.91
N LYS A 371 -0.30 11.44 -54.24
CA LYS A 371 0.39 12.44 -55.08
C LYS A 371 -0.03 13.86 -54.68
N SER A 372 0.83 14.85 -54.92
CA SER A 372 0.51 16.26 -54.65
C SER A 372 -0.79 16.67 -55.36
N GLY A 373 -1.78 17.15 -54.60
CA GLY A 373 -3.10 17.55 -55.11
C GLY A 373 -4.14 16.42 -55.22
N ALA A 374 -3.78 15.17 -54.91
CA ALA A 374 -4.71 14.04 -54.96
C ALA A 374 -5.65 13.93 -53.74
N VAL A 375 -5.32 14.62 -52.65
CA VAL A 375 -6.11 14.64 -51.42
C VAL A 375 -7.29 15.59 -51.61
N GLN A 376 -8.51 15.06 -51.51
CA GLN A 376 -9.74 15.85 -51.62
C GLN A 376 -10.52 15.80 -50.31
N THR A 377 -11.10 16.92 -49.90
CA THR A 377 -11.99 16.94 -48.74
C THR A 377 -13.23 16.07 -49.00
N CYS A 378 -13.59 15.23 -48.04
CA CYS A 378 -14.75 14.36 -48.15
C CYS A 378 -16.03 15.20 -48.31
N LYS A 379 -16.75 15.02 -49.42
CA LYS A 379 -17.97 15.78 -49.72
C LYS A 379 -19.13 15.43 -48.80
N THR A 380 -19.19 14.19 -48.32
CA THR A 380 -20.30 13.67 -47.51
C THR A 380 -20.28 14.20 -46.08
N CYS A 381 -19.10 14.28 -45.44
CA CYS A 381 -18.95 14.85 -44.10
C CYS A 381 -18.37 16.27 -44.11
N LYS A 382 -18.09 16.85 -45.28
CA LYS A 382 -17.46 18.18 -45.46
C LYS A 382 -16.16 18.34 -44.65
N GLY A 383 -15.37 17.27 -44.54
CA GLY A 383 -14.11 17.26 -43.78
C GLY A 383 -14.25 16.91 -42.30
N CYS A 384 -15.47 16.75 -41.77
CA CYS A 384 -15.68 16.50 -40.35
C CYS A 384 -15.46 15.04 -39.90
N GLY A 385 -15.28 14.08 -40.82
CA GLY A 385 -15.08 12.65 -40.53
C GLY A 385 -16.29 11.91 -39.94
N LEU A 386 -17.30 12.63 -39.45
CA LEU A 386 -18.49 12.09 -38.76
C LEU A 386 -19.77 12.38 -39.56
N LYS A 387 -20.74 11.45 -39.47
CA LYS A 387 -22.09 11.60 -40.03
C LYS A 387 -23.11 11.45 -38.90
N VAL A 388 -23.89 12.50 -38.66
CA VAL A 388 -24.98 12.50 -37.67
C VAL A 388 -26.22 11.91 -38.33
N THR A 389 -26.68 10.76 -37.83
CA THR A 389 -27.88 10.08 -38.31
C THR A 389 -28.97 10.18 -37.24
N TYR A 390 -30.18 10.58 -37.63
CA TYR A 390 -31.31 10.70 -36.71
C TYR A 390 -32.12 9.41 -36.76
N ARG A 391 -32.26 8.72 -35.62
CA ARG A 391 -33.11 7.53 -35.48
C ARG A 391 -34.35 7.90 -34.68
N GLN A 392 -35.53 7.84 -35.31
CA GLN A 392 -36.80 8.11 -34.64
C GLN A 392 -37.24 6.87 -33.87
N LEU A 393 -37.24 6.96 -32.53
CA LEU A 393 -37.59 5.86 -31.62
C LEU A 393 -39.08 5.88 -31.23
N GLY A 394 -39.79 6.95 -31.58
CA GLY A 394 -41.24 7.09 -31.39
C GLY A 394 -41.77 8.48 -31.78
N PRO A 395 -43.07 8.73 -31.62
CA PRO A 395 -43.66 10.05 -31.82
C PRO A 395 -43.00 11.08 -30.89
N GLY A 396 -42.36 12.10 -31.44
CA GLY A 396 -41.68 13.15 -30.67
C GLY A 396 -40.30 12.81 -30.10
N MET A 397 -39.76 11.60 -30.30
CA MET A 397 -38.46 11.20 -29.75
C MET A 397 -37.50 10.73 -30.85
N THR A 398 -36.51 11.58 -31.17
CA THR A 398 -35.41 11.28 -32.12
C THR A 398 -34.07 11.22 -31.39
N GLN A 399 -33.34 10.13 -31.55
CA GLN A 399 -31.97 9.98 -31.05
C GLN A 399 -30.99 10.40 -32.16
N GLN A 400 -30.05 11.28 -31.85
CA GLN A 400 -28.92 11.57 -32.72
C GLN A 400 -27.84 10.51 -32.50
N LEU A 401 -27.49 9.76 -33.55
CA LEU A 401 -26.39 8.80 -33.56
C LEU A 401 -25.26 9.37 -34.41
N GLN A 402 -24.11 9.66 -33.78
CA GLN A 402 -22.90 10.02 -34.52
C GLN A 402 -22.18 8.73 -34.93
N SER A 403 -21.95 8.55 -36.23
CA SER A 403 -21.17 7.44 -36.77
C SER A 403 -20.04 7.94 -37.65
N ARG A 404 -18.99 7.12 -37.83
CA ARG A 404 -17.91 7.43 -38.78
C ARG A 404 -18.49 7.58 -40.18
N CYS A 405 -18.06 8.61 -40.91
CA CYS A 405 -18.51 8.83 -42.27
C CYS A 405 -18.15 7.60 -43.13
N PRO A 406 -19.11 6.97 -43.82
CA PRO A 406 -18.85 5.74 -44.58
C PRO A 406 -17.88 5.95 -45.76
N ASP A 407 -17.83 7.17 -46.30
CA ASP A 407 -17.06 7.47 -47.51
C ASP A 407 -15.58 7.80 -47.24
N CYS A 408 -15.27 8.39 -46.07
CA CYS A 408 -13.88 8.68 -45.66
C CYS A 408 -13.43 7.89 -44.43
N GLN A 409 -14.29 7.04 -43.88
CA GLN A 409 -14.05 6.19 -42.71
C GLN A 409 -13.59 6.92 -41.43
N GLY A 410 -13.79 8.24 -41.36
CA GLY A 410 -13.37 9.08 -40.25
C GLY A 410 -12.24 10.06 -40.58
N GLU A 411 -11.55 9.90 -41.70
CA GLU A 411 -10.36 10.69 -42.05
C GLU A 411 -10.69 12.12 -42.50
N GLY A 412 -11.93 12.40 -42.89
CA GLY A 412 -12.34 13.71 -43.42
C GLY A 412 -11.82 14.02 -44.84
N GLU A 413 -10.86 13.24 -45.33
CA GLU A 413 -10.26 13.34 -46.66
C GLU A 413 -10.47 12.04 -47.44
N ILE A 414 -10.50 12.15 -48.77
CA ILE A 414 -10.61 11.03 -49.71
C ILE A 414 -9.47 11.14 -50.72
N ILE A 415 -8.81 10.01 -50.97
CA ILE A 415 -7.76 9.87 -51.98
C ILE A 415 -8.22 8.77 -52.95
N ASN A 416 -8.29 9.11 -54.24
CA ASN A 416 -8.58 8.14 -55.30
C ASN A 416 -7.54 7.01 -55.29
N GLU A 417 -8.00 5.78 -55.50
CA GLU A 417 -7.14 4.59 -55.37
C GLU A 417 -5.90 4.62 -56.28
N LYS A 418 -6.04 5.18 -57.49
CA LYS A 418 -4.95 5.35 -58.47
C LYS A 418 -3.88 6.36 -58.03
N ASP A 419 -4.23 7.27 -57.13
CA ASP A 419 -3.37 8.36 -56.67
C ASP A 419 -2.85 8.17 -55.25
N ARG A 420 -3.22 7.05 -54.61
CA ARG A 420 -2.66 6.63 -53.32
C ARG A 420 -1.16 6.38 -53.46
N CYS A 421 -0.42 6.75 -52.42
CA CYS A 421 0.99 6.44 -52.34
C CYS A 421 1.20 4.92 -52.43
N THR A 422 2.14 4.47 -53.23
CA THR A 422 2.44 3.04 -53.42
C THR A 422 3.09 2.40 -52.19
N VAL A 423 3.68 3.19 -51.29
CA VAL A 423 4.40 2.70 -50.10
C VAL A 423 3.50 2.64 -48.88
N CYS A 424 2.78 3.73 -48.54
CA CYS A 424 1.87 3.75 -47.38
C CYS A 424 0.42 3.40 -47.73
N HIS A 425 0.08 3.23 -49.02
CA HIS A 425 -1.27 2.91 -49.50
C HIS A 425 -2.37 3.87 -48.98
N GLY A 426 -2.04 5.15 -48.81
CA GLY A 426 -2.97 6.16 -48.30
C GLY A 426 -2.88 6.42 -46.79
N LYS A 427 -2.15 5.61 -46.02
CA LYS A 427 -2.07 5.70 -44.55
C LYS A 427 -1.20 6.84 -44.02
N LYS A 428 -0.50 7.58 -44.89
CA LYS A 428 0.40 8.71 -44.55
C LYS A 428 1.66 8.35 -43.75
N VAL A 429 1.68 7.22 -43.05
CA VAL A 429 2.80 6.68 -42.27
C VAL A 429 3.23 5.29 -42.75
N CYS A 430 4.48 4.93 -42.45
CA CYS A 430 5.06 3.61 -42.71
C CYS A 430 5.67 3.05 -41.42
N ASN A 431 5.65 1.72 -41.25
CA ASN A 431 6.30 1.07 -40.13
C ASN A 431 7.81 0.95 -40.39
N GLU A 432 8.63 1.44 -39.46
CA GLU A 432 10.09 1.34 -39.48
C GLU A 432 10.56 0.61 -38.22
N THR A 433 11.55 -0.27 -38.39
CA THR A 433 12.22 -0.94 -37.28
C THR A 433 13.52 -0.22 -36.95
N LYS A 434 13.66 0.24 -35.70
CA LYS A 434 14.86 0.91 -35.18
C LYS A 434 15.42 0.14 -33.99
N ILE A 435 16.74 0.05 -33.90
CA ILE A 435 17.43 -0.55 -32.74
C ILE A 435 17.83 0.58 -31.81
N LEU A 436 17.30 0.58 -30.59
CA LEU A 436 17.67 1.49 -29.51
C LEU A 436 18.70 0.82 -28.59
N GLU A 437 19.77 1.53 -28.28
CA GLU A 437 20.76 1.06 -27.30
C GLU A 437 20.37 1.61 -25.92
N VAL A 438 19.98 0.71 -25.03
CA VAL A 438 19.54 1.02 -23.66
C VAL A 438 20.71 0.76 -22.71
N HIS A 439 21.21 1.82 -22.10
CA HIS A 439 22.24 1.73 -21.06
C HIS A 439 21.61 1.48 -19.69
N ILE A 440 21.94 0.34 -19.11
CA ILE A 440 21.57 -0.07 -17.76
C ILE A 440 22.79 0.21 -16.88
N ASP A 441 22.71 1.25 -16.08
CA ASP A 441 23.79 1.61 -15.17
C ASP A 441 23.78 0.71 -13.92
N LYS A 442 24.95 0.57 -13.31
CA LYS A 442 25.12 -0.13 -12.04
C LYS A 442 24.20 0.45 -10.97
N GLY A 443 23.46 -0.42 -10.29
CA GLY A 443 22.61 -0.03 -9.17
C GLY A 443 21.23 0.50 -9.57
N MET A 444 20.91 0.58 -10.87
CA MET A 444 19.56 0.92 -11.31
C MET A 444 18.51 0.05 -10.62
N LYS A 445 17.34 0.61 -10.34
CA LYS A 445 16.28 -0.03 -9.54
C LYS A 445 15.17 -0.60 -10.44
N GLU A 446 14.39 -1.52 -9.90
CA GLU A 446 13.20 -2.01 -10.58
C GLU A 446 12.22 -0.86 -10.84
N ASN A 447 11.52 -0.91 -11.97
CA ASN A 447 10.58 0.10 -12.46
C ASN A 447 11.20 1.48 -12.77
N GLN A 448 12.53 1.59 -12.76
CA GLN A 448 13.21 2.80 -13.21
C GLN A 448 12.97 3.02 -14.72
N LYS A 449 12.72 4.27 -15.10
CA LYS A 449 12.35 4.68 -16.46
C LYS A 449 13.54 5.28 -17.21
N ILE A 450 13.75 4.86 -18.45
CA ILE A 450 14.73 5.43 -19.38
C ILE A 450 13.96 6.02 -20.56
N TYR A 451 14.22 7.29 -20.89
CA TYR A 451 13.46 8.04 -21.88
C TYR A 451 14.26 8.22 -23.17
N PHE A 452 13.64 7.86 -24.29
CA PHE A 452 14.12 8.15 -25.65
C PHE A 452 13.21 9.20 -26.27
N ARG A 453 13.68 10.45 -26.28
CA ARG A 453 12.87 11.62 -26.66
C ARG A 453 12.52 11.61 -28.15
N GLY A 454 11.24 11.81 -28.49
CA GLY A 454 10.76 11.90 -29.87
C GLY A 454 10.89 10.60 -30.68
N GLU A 455 11.16 9.47 -30.02
CA GLU A 455 11.25 8.16 -30.67
C GLU A 455 9.91 7.41 -30.74
N GLY A 456 8.82 8.02 -30.26
CA GLY A 456 7.47 7.47 -30.37
C GLY A 456 6.91 7.49 -31.80
N ASP A 457 5.68 7.02 -31.94
CA ASP A 457 4.98 6.98 -33.22
C ASP A 457 4.76 8.39 -33.78
N GLN A 458 5.11 8.58 -35.06
CA GLN A 458 4.88 9.83 -35.77
C GLN A 458 3.51 9.83 -36.44
N GLN A 459 2.88 10.99 -36.41
CA GLN A 459 1.66 11.28 -37.16
C GLN A 459 1.82 12.62 -37.90
N PRO A 460 1.18 12.81 -39.07
CA PRO A 460 1.18 14.10 -39.74
C PRO A 460 0.66 15.21 -38.82
N ASP A 461 1.33 16.36 -38.83
CA ASP A 461 0.97 17.57 -38.07
C ASP A 461 0.99 17.43 -36.52
N ILE A 462 1.54 16.33 -35.99
CA ILE A 462 1.65 16.04 -34.55
C ILE A 462 3.14 15.77 -34.20
N GLU A 463 3.63 16.38 -33.13
CA GLU A 463 4.99 16.11 -32.63
C GLU A 463 5.05 14.72 -32.00
N PRO A 464 6.03 13.85 -32.31
CA PRO A 464 6.07 12.50 -31.75
C PRO A 464 6.24 12.50 -30.22
N GLY A 465 5.61 11.51 -29.58
CA GLY A 465 5.82 11.18 -28.17
C GLY A 465 7.21 10.58 -27.90
N ASP A 466 7.46 10.22 -26.65
CA ASP A 466 8.69 9.55 -26.23
C ASP A 466 8.51 8.04 -26.15
N VAL A 467 9.62 7.31 -26.30
CA VAL A 467 9.67 5.89 -25.93
C VAL A 467 10.23 5.78 -24.53
N VAL A 468 9.45 5.18 -23.63
CA VAL A 468 9.79 5.02 -22.21
C VAL A 468 10.06 3.56 -21.94
N ILE A 469 11.32 3.24 -21.67
CA ILE A 469 11.74 1.89 -21.27
C ILE A 469 11.60 1.76 -19.76
N ILE A 470 10.85 0.76 -19.29
CA ILE A 470 10.70 0.47 -17.86
C ILE A 470 11.49 -0.79 -17.55
N LEU A 471 12.46 -0.70 -16.63
CA LEU A 471 13.27 -1.84 -16.22
C LEU A 471 12.44 -2.79 -15.35
N GLN A 472 12.40 -4.07 -15.74
CA GLN A 472 11.78 -5.15 -14.97
C GLN A 472 12.85 -6.13 -14.53
N GLN A 473 13.07 -6.23 -13.22
CA GLN A 473 14.05 -7.14 -12.65
C GLN A 473 13.54 -8.58 -12.79
N LYS A 474 14.38 -9.48 -13.32
CA LYS A 474 14.11 -10.92 -13.31
C LYS A 474 14.37 -11.48 -11.92
N THR A 475 13.56 -12.45 -11.51
CA THR A 475 13.83 -13.27 -10.34
C THR A 475 15.14 -14.02 -10.51
N HIS A 476 15.97 -14.04 -9.47
CA HIS A 476 17.26 -14.73 -9.46
C HIS A 476 17.17 -15.96 -8.52
N GLU A 477 17.90 -17.03 -8.84
CA GLU A 477 17.80 -18.32 -8.14
C GLU A 477 18.32 -18.28 -6.69
N LYS A 478 19.46 -17.60 -6.46
CA LYS A 478 20.13 -17.54 -5.15
C LYS A 478 19.87 -16.25 -4.37
N PHE A 479 20.03 -15.09 -5.03
CA PHE A 479 19.92 -13.79 -4.40
C PHE A 479 18.54 -13.15 -4.59
N GLN A 480 18.04 -12.54 -3.53
CA GLN A 480 16.88 -11.67 -3.55
C GLN A 480 17.33 -10.24 -3.22
N ARG A 481 16.93 -9.28 -4.05
CA ARG A 481 17.25 -7.86 -3.84
C ARG A 481 16.15 -7.18 -3.03
N SER A 482 16.53 -6.39 -2.02
CA SER A 482 15.64 -5.41 -1.38
C SER A 482 16.35 -4.06 -1.31
N GLY A 483 15.86 -3.08 -2.06
CA GLY A 483 16.54 -1.78 -2.17
C GLY A 483 17.96 -1.94 -2.73
N ASP A 484 18.95 -1.61 -1.90
CA ASP A 484 20.37 -1.71 -2.24
C ASP A 484 21.07 -2.88 -1.53
N ASP A 485 20.32 -3.68 -0.77
CA ASP A 485 20.80 -4.88 -0.07
C ASP A 485 20.42 -6.16 -0.81
N LEU A 486 21.21 -7.22 -0.58
CA LEU A 486 21.00 -8.57 -1.10
C LEU A 486 20.70 -9.53 0.03
N TYR A 487 19.85 -10.52 -0.24
CA TYR A 487 19.45 -11.57 0.68
C TYR A 487 19.74 -12.92 0.04
N PHE A 488 20.29 -13.85 0.83
CA PHE A 488 20.64 -15.19 0.42
C PHE A 488 20.29 -16.18 1.54
N SER A 489 19.59 -17.26 1.22
CA SER A 489 19.32 -18.33 2.18
C SER A 489 20.37 -19.43 2.04
N HIS A 490 21.00 -19.80 3.15
CA HIS A 490 21.99 -20.87 3.21
C HIS A 490 21.58 -21.95 4.19
N THR A 491 21.41 -23.17 3.69
CA THR A 491 21.12 -24.33 4.53
C THR A 491 22.42 -24.95 5.02
N ILE A 492 22.56 -25.10 6.33
CA ILE A 492 23.74 -25.64 7.01
C ILE A 492 23.36 -26.81 7.91
N THR A 493 24.32 -27.67 8.24
CA THR A 493 24.13 -28.77 9.18
C THR A 493 24.19 -28.29 10.63
N LEU A 494 23.58 -29.04 11.55
CA LEU A 494 23.67 -28.75 13.00
C LEU A 494 25.13 -28.71 13.49
N SER A 495 26.00 -29.57 12.96
CA SER A 495 27.43 -29.55 13.29
C SER A 495 28.12 -28.25 12.86
N GLU A 496 27.82 -27.74 11.67
CA GLU A 496 28.40 -26.48 11.19
C GLU A 496 27.85 -25.29 11.98
N ALA A 497 26.58 -25.33 12.36
CA ALA A 497 25.95 -24.30 13.17
C ALA A 497 26.59 -24.17 14.57
N LEU A 498 27.05 -25.28 15.16
CA LEU A 498 27.66 -25.32 16.49
C LEU A 498 29.19 -25.20 16.47
N CYS A 499 29.86 -25.90 15.55
CA CYS A 499 31.31 -26.06 15.52
C CYS A 499 32.02 -25.08 14.57
N GLY A 500 31.27 -24.17 13.93
CA GLY A 500 31.80 -23.22 12.95
C GLY A 500 31.61 -23.70 11.51
N LEU A 501 31.62 -22.72 10.60
CA LEU A 501 31.29 -22.91 9.19
C LEU A 501 32.28 -22.14 8.32
N THR A 502 32.63 -22.69 7.17
CA THR A 502 33.33 -21.96 6.11
C THR A 502 32.80 -22.40 4.77
N PHE A 503 32.31 -21.47 3.97
CA PHE A 503 31.73 -21.77 2.67
C PHE A 503 31.97 -20.63 1.68
N ILE A 504 31.83 -20.93 0.39
CA ILE A 504 32.07 -19.98 -0.70
C ILE A 504 30.76 -19.66 -1.40
N ILE A 505 30.49 -18.37 -1.61
CA ILE A 505 29.40 -17.90 -2.43
C ILE A 505 29.97 -17.23 -3.68
N ARG A 506 29.51 -17.65 -4.85
CA ARG A 506 29.73 -16.93 -6.11
C ARG A 506 28.80 -15.71 -6.16
N HIS A 507 29.37 -14.51 -6.15
CA HIS A 507 28.66 -13.23 -6.21
C HIS A 507 28.22 -12.86 -7.64
N LEU A 508 27.41 -11.81 -7.77
CA LEU A 508 26.83 -11.31 -9.03
C LEU A 508 27.88 -10.75 -10.01
N ASP A 509 29.06 -10.35 -9.54
CA ASP A 509 30.20 -9.96 -10.38
C ASP A 509 31.10 -11.13 -10.78
N GLY A 510 30.76 -12.34 -10.37
CA GLY A 510 31.53 -13.54 -10.66
C GLY A 510 32.67 -13.81 -9.68
N ARG A 511 32.90 -12.98 -8.66
CA ARG A 511 33.88 -13.25 -7.60
C ARG A 511 33.38 -14.33 -6.63
N ASP A 512 34.31 -15.11 -6.10
CA ASP A 512 34.05 -16.05 -5.01
C ASP A 512 34.33 -15.37 -3.66
N ILE A 513 33.32 -15.29 -2.81
CA ILE A 513 33.40 -14.72 -1.47
C ILE A 513 33.45 -15.86 -0.46
N LEU A 514 34.55 -15.95 0.28
CA LEU A 514 34.72 -16.90 1.37
C LEU A 514 34.09 -16.33 2.65
N ILE A 515 33.04 -16.95 3.14
CA ILE A 515 32.37 -16.58 4.39
C ILE A 515 32.78 -17.58 5.46
N ARG A 516 33.23 -17.06 6.61
CA ARG A 516 33.69 -17.85 7.74
C ARG A 516 32.97 -17.44 9.02
N ASN A 517 32.40 -18.42 9.71
CA ASN A 517 31.93 -18.32 11.07
C ASN A 517 32.86 -19.15 11.98
N PRO A 518 33.58 -18.54 12.93
CA PRO A 518 34.56 -19.25 13.75
C PRO A 518 33.89 -20.28 14.69
N PRO A 519 34.60 -21.37 15.05
CA PRO A 519 34.11 -22.34 16.04
C PRO A 519 33.74 -21.67 17.37
N GLY A 520 32.64 -22.11 17.97
CA GLY A 520 32.12 -21.57 19.24
C GLY A 520 31.14 -20.41 19.09
N GLN A 521 30.96 -19.84 17.88
CA GLN A 521 29.87 -18.91 17.59
C GLN A 521 28.68 -19.68 17.02
N VAL A 522 27.68 -19.91 17.88
CA VAL A 522 26.48 -20.67 17.51
C VAL A 522 25.58 -19.86 16.57
N ILE A 523 25.23 -20.46 15.43
CA ILE A 523 24.20 -19.95 14.51
C ILE A 523 22.87 -20.60 14.89
N LYS A 524 21.83 -19.79 15.09
CA LYS A 524 20.47 -20.28 15.41
C LYS A 524 19.66 -20.51 14.12
N PRO A 525 18.64 -21.39 14.14
CA PRO A 525 17.71 -21.49 13.02
C PRO A 525 17.06 -20.13 12.73
N GLY A 526 17.11 -19.68 11.47
CA GLY A 526 16.57 -18.38 11.04
C GLY A 526 17.44 -17.17 11.41
N ASP A 527 18.63 -17.39 11.99
CA ASP A 527 19.59 -16.32 12.28
C ASP A 527 20.07 -15.66 10.98
N VAL A 528 20.29 -14.36 11.01
CA VAL A 528 20.68 -13.55 9.85
C VAL A 528 22.02 -12.89 10.14
N LYS A 529 23.01 -13.13 9.28
CA LYS A 529 24.33 -12.47 9.36
C LYS A 529 24.55 -11.57 8.15
N ALA A 530 25.22 -10.44 8.36
CA ALA A 530 25.53 -9.49 7.31
C ALA A 530 27.00 -9.62 6.86
N VAL A 531 27.20 -9.63 5.55
CA VAL A 531 28.49 -9.37 4.88
C VAL A 531 28.45 -7.93 4.39
N VAL A 532 29.15 -7.06 5.12
CA VAL A 532 29.13 -5.61 4.90
C VAL A 532 29.77 -5.26 3.56
N GLY A 533 29.11 -4.40 2.77
CA GLY A 533 29.65 -3.89 1.50
C GLY A 533 29.57 -4.86 0.31
N GLU A 534 28.90 -6.00 0.47
CA GLU A 534 28.69 -6.99 -0.61
C GLU A 534 27.23 -7.04 -1.10
N GLY A 535 26.45 -5.96 -0.89
CA GLY A 535 25.13 -5.75 -1.50
C GLY A 535 25.19 -5.11 -2.89
N MET A 536 24.06 -4.55 -3.36
CA MET A 536 24.00 -3.87 -4.65
C MET A 536 24.76 -2.53 -4.63
N PRO A 537 25.40 -2.12 -5.74
CA PRO A 537 26.00 -0.79 -5.86
C PRO A 537 24.94 0.30 -5.83
N TYR A 538 25.26 1.46 -5.25
CA TYR A 538 24.36 2.61 -5.27
C TYR A 538 24.30 3.24 -6.67
N TYR A 539 23.09 3.55 -7.12
CA TYR A 539 22.89 4.24 -8.39
C TYR A 539 23.58 5.61 -8.39
N LYS A 540 24.36 5.91 -9.44
CA LYS A 540 25.25 7.07 -9.58
C LYS A 540 26.48 7.11 -8.66
N ASN A 541 26.54 6.30 -7.60
CA ASN A 541 27.72 6.13 -6.78
C ASN A 541 28.14 4.64 -6.66
N PRO A 542 28.66 4.02 -7.74
CA PRO A 542 28.87 2.57 -7.78
C PRO A 542 30.02 2.06 -6.90
N PHE A 543 30.79 2.97 -6.29
CA PHE A 543 31.89 2.63 -5.37
C PHE A 543 31.37 2.26 -3.97
N GLU A 544 30.19 2.75 -3.62
CA GLU A 544 29.48 2.36 -2.40
C GLU A 544 28.45 1.28 -2.73
N ARG A 545 28.29 0.35 -1.78
CA ARG A 545 27.45 -0.83 -1.93
C ARG A 545 26.66 -1.03 -0.64
N GLY A 546 25.46 -1.59 -0.77
CA GLY A 546 24.72 -2.11 0.38
C GLY A 546 25.37 -3.37 0.97
N ASN A 547 24.60 -4.12 1.74
CA ASN A 547 25.05 -5.31 2.43
C ASN A 547 24.43 -6.59 1.84
N LEU A 548 25.11 -7.72 2.03
CA LEU A 548 24.56 -9.05 1.77
C LEU A 548 24.14 -9.68 3.10
N TYR A 549 22.87 -9.96 3.27
CA TYR A 549 22.33 -10.70 4.40
C TYR A 549 22.21 -12.18 4.06
N VAL A 550 22.78 -13.02 4.90
CA VAL A 550 22.69 -14.48 4.81
C VAL A 550 21.78 -14.98 5.92
N THR A 551 20.64 -15.56 5.55
CA THR A 551 19.73 -16.25 6.46
C THR A 551 20.12 -17.71 6.54
N PHE A 552 20.29 -18.23 7.75
CA PHE A 552 20.71 -19.62 7.96
C PHE A 552 19.54 -20.54 8.30
N GLU A 553 19.37 -21.57 7.50
CA GLU A 553 18.45 -22.67 7.78
C GLU A 553 19.24 -23.88 8.29
N ILE A 554 18.83 -24.47 9.41
CA ILE A 554 19.57 -25.58 10.02
C ILE A 554 18.88 -26.89 9.69
N ARG A 555 19.60 -27.77 8.98
CA ARG A 555 19.19 -29.15 8.76
C ARG A 555 19.65 -29.99 9.95
N PHE A 556 18.68 -30.51 10.70
CA PHE A 556 18.91 -31.47 11.77
C PHE A 556 19.22 -32.87 11.20
N PRO A 557 19.99 -33.70 11.91
CA PRO A 557 20.22 -35.08 11.53
C PRO A 557 18.91 -35.90 11.57
N GLU A 558 18.87 -36.99 10.82
CA GLU A 558 17.73 -37.91 10.78
C GLU A 558 17.57 -38.67 12.12
N ASN A 559 16.40 -39.25 12.34
CA ASN A 559 16.15 -40.07 13.53
C ASN A 559 17.16 -41.23 13.62
N HIS A 560 17.57 -41.56 14.85
CA HIS A 560 18.57 -42.61 15.12
C HIS A 560 19.96 -42.39 14.49
N PHE A 561 20.35 -41.14 14.22
CA PHE A 561 21.66 -40.82 13.62
C PHE A 561 22.90 -41.25 14.44
N ALA A 562 22.75 -41.53 15.73
CA ALA A 562 23.84 -41.88 16.62
C ALA A 562 23.45 -42.97 17.62
N SER A 563 24.42 -43.78 18.02
CA SER A 563 24.26 -44.78 19.08
C SER A 563 24.13 -44.13 20.46
N GLU A 564 23.51 -44.83 21.41
CA GLU A 564 23.29 -44.32 22.78
C GLU A 564 24.58 -43.81 23.45
N ASN A 565 25.71 -44.49 23.25
CA ASN A 565 26.99 -44.07 23.81
C ASN A 565 27.46 -42.70 23.25
N LYS A 566 27.22 -42.44 21.96
CA LYS A 566 27.53 -41.15 21.34
C LYS A 566 26.55 -40.06 21.77
N LEU A 567 25.28 -40.41 21.99
CA LEU A 567 24.27 -39.50 22.53
C LEU A 567 24.60 -39.06 23.97
N LYS A 568 25.09 -39.98 24.82
CA LYS A 568 25.60 -39.64 26.16
C LYS A 568 26.79 -38.67 26.12
N LEU A 569 27.69 -38.84 25.15
CA LEU A 569 28.79 -37.90 24.94
C LEU A 569 28.28 -36.53 24.50
N LEU A 570 27.31 -36.48 23.58
CA LEU A 570 26.67 -35.23 23.15
C LEU A 570 26.00 -34.51 24.33
N GLU A 571 25.31 -35.26 25.20
CA GLU A 571 24.67 -34.74 26.40
C GLU A 571 25.68 -34.15 27.41
N SER A 572 26.92 -34.66 27.44
CA SER A 572 27.97 -34.09 28.30
C SER A 572 28.50 -32.72 27.83
N VAL A 573 28.32 -32.39 26.54
CA VAL A 573 28.81 -31.14 25.93
C VAL A 573 27.73 -30.07 25.86
N LEU A 574 26.45 -30.48 25.75
CA LEU A 574 25.31 -29.58 25.68
C LEU A 574 24.81 -29.18 27.09
N PRO A 575 23.98 -28.12 27.21
CA PRO A 575 23.38 -27.75 28.48
C PRO A 575 22.62 -28.94 29.11
N PRO A 576 22.71 -29.13 30.44
CA PRO A 576 22.10 -30.27 31.12
C PRO A 576 20.57 -30.23 30.98
N ARG A 577 19.94 -31.40 30.91
CA ARG A 577 18.47 -31.50 30.89
C ARG A 577 17.90 -30.82 32.13
N THR A 578 16.83 -30.05 31.94
CA THR A 578 16.06 -29.51 33.06
C THR A 578 15.53 -30.67 33.90
N ALA A 579 15.83 -30.66 35.20
CA ALA A 579 15.38 -31.71 36.10
C ALA A 579 13.85 -31.74 36.16
N PHE A 580 13.26 -32.77 35.57
CA PHE A 580 11.83 -33.01 35.66
C PHE A 580 11.52 -33.71 36.98
N LYS A 581 10.65 -33.10 37.79
CA LYS A 581 10.07 -33.76 38.97
C LYS A 581 8.72 -34.31 38.56
N MET A 582 8.59 -35.63 38.59
CA MET A 582 7.32 -36.29 38.29
C MET A 582 6.28 -35.85 39.34
N PRO A 583 5.16 -35.25 38.93
CA PRO A 583 4.09 -34.92 39.87
C PRO A 583 3.50 -36.21 40.46
N VAL A 584 3.13 -36.17 41.73
CA VAL A 584 2.54 -37.31 42.45
C VAL A 584 1.08 -37.00 42.72
N GLY A 585 0.16 -37.85 42.25
CA GLY A 585 -1.28 -37.74 42.49
C GLY A 585 -2.12 -38.59 41.53
N ASP A 586 -3.39 -38.80 41.87
CA ASP A 586 -4.35 -39.65 41.13
C ASP A 586 -4.81 -39.07 39.77
N HIS A 587 -4.23 -37.93 39.36
CA HIS A 587 -4.59 -37.20 38.14
C HIS A 587 -3.38 -37.03 37.20
N VAL A 588 -2.38 -37.91 37.29
CA VAL A 588 -1.19 -37.91 36.43
C VAL A 588 -1.25 -39.11 35.49
N GLU A 589 -1.37 -38.85 34.19
CA GLU A 589 -1.29 -39.87 33.15
C GLU A 589 -0.04 -39.64 32.31
N GLU A 590 0.71 -40.70 32.04
CA GLU A 590 1.85 -40.69 31.12
C GLU A 590 1.32 -40.93 29.70
N VAL A 591 1.65 -40.03 28.78
CA VAL A 591 1.24 -40.11 27.38
C VAL A 591 2.45 -39.91 26.48
N ASP A 592 2.51 -40.69 25.41
CA ASP A 592 3.56 -40.57 24.39
C ASP A 592 3.23 -39.47 23.38
N LEU A 593 4.27 -38.77 22.92
CA LEU A 593 4.17 -37.84 21.80
C LEU A 593 4.09 -38.64 20.49
N ASN A 594 3.02 -38.44 19.74
CA ASN A 594 2.84 -38.98 18.39
C ASN A 594 3.05 -37.89 17.33
N ASP A 595 3.41 -38.31 16.12
CA ASP A 595 3.48 -37.41 14.97
C ASP A 595 2.10 -36.79 14.69
N TYR A 596 2.08 -35.51 14.34
CA TYR A 596 0.86 -34.81 14.01
C TYR A 596 0.42 -35.11 12.57
N ASP A 597 -0.71 -35.80 12.40
CA ASP A 597 -1.39 -35.93 11.11
C ASP A 597 -2.62 -35.00 11.07
N PRO A 598 -2.62 -33.93 10.24
CA PRO A 598 -3.76 -33.03 10.11
C PRO A 598 -5.03 -33.68 9.54
N ASN A 599 -4.96 -34.92 9.03
CA ASN A 599 -6.09 -35.67 8.47
C ASN A 599 -6.66 -36.76 9.39
N GLU A 600 -6.01 -37.06 10.52
CA GLU A 600 -6.58 -37.98 11.52
C GLU A 600 -7.79 -37.33 12.22
N ARG A 601 -9.01 -37.66 11.76
CA ARG A 601 -10.23 -37.37 12.50
C ARG A 601 -10.34 -38.39 13.63
N GLY A 602 -10.20 -37.91 14.88
CA GLY A 602 -10.20 -38.72 16.08
C GLY A 602 -11.29 -39.80 16.11
N SER A 603 -10.86 -41.05 15.99
CA SER A 603 -11.70 -42.22 16.25
C SER A 603 -11.81 -42.43 17.77
N HIS A 604 -12.60 -41.60 18.44
CA HIS A 604 -13.20 -41.99 19.72
C HIS A 604 -14.58 -42.57 19.46
N SER A 605 -14.60 -43.83 19.04
CA SER A 605 -15.82 -44.65 19.01
C SER A 605 -15.85 -45.58 20.23
N SER A 606 -16.99 -45.52 20.92
CA SER A 606 -17.69 -46.64 21.58
C SER A 606 -16.94 -47.44 22.65
N ASN A 607 -17.24 -47.13 23.91
CA ASN A 607 -17.19 -48.14 24.97
C ASN A 607 -18.31 -47.92 26.01
N ARG A 608 -19.49 -48.48 25.73
CA ARG A 608 -20.64 -48.79 26.63
C ARG A 608 -21.86 -49.08 25.72
N GLU A 609 -22.66 -50.13 25.84
CA GLU A 609 -22.80 -51.19 26.83
C GLU A 609 -23.07 -52.53 26.12
N ALA A 610 -22.54 -53.59 26.71
CA ALA A 610 -22.92 -54.97 26.43
C ALA A 610 -24.29 -55.26 27.08
N TYR A 611 -25.31 -55.52 26.26
CA TYR A 611 -26.38 -56.45 26.60
C TYR A 611 -26.63 -57.37 25.42
N ALA A 612 -26.24 -58.61 25.61
CA ALA A 612 -26.54 -59.73 24.75
C ALA A 612 -28.01 -60.15 24.95
N SER A 613 -28.73 -60.33 23.84
CA SER A 613 -29.74 -61.38 23.73
C SER A 613 -30.06 -61.66 22.26
N ASP A 614 -29.69 -62.87 21.85
CA ASP A 614 -30.45 -63.80 21.03
C ASP A 614 -30.68 -63.61 19.51
N ASP A 615 -30.34 -64.72 18.86
CA ASP A 615 -30.98 -65.38 17.72
C ASP A 615 -30.52 -65.06 16.29
N GLU A 616 -29.55 -65.89 15.89
CA GLU A 616 -29.58 -66.83 14.75
C GLU A 616 -29.89 -66.31 13.33
N ASP A 617 -28.89 -66.54 12.47
CA ASP A 617 -29.03 -67.18 11.16
C ASP A 617 -29.69 -66.43 9.99
N HIS A 618 -28.87 -65.97 9.03
CA HIS A 618 -28.79 -66.52 7.65
C HIS A 618 -27.98 -65.66 6.66
N MET A 619 -26.91 -66.27 6.15
CA MET A 619 -26.56 -66.48 4.74
C MET A 619 -26.45 -65.33 3.69
N HIS A 620 -25.30 -65.41 2.99
CA HIS A 620 -25.03 -65.16 1.56
C HIS A 620 -24.97 -63.73 0.99
N GLY A 621 -23.71 -63.28 0.86
CA GLY A 621 -23.04 -62.67 -0.29
C GLY A 621 -23.82 -62.17 -1.52
N SER A 622 -23.39 -61.01 -2.05
CA SER A 622 -22.80 -60.86 -3.39
C SER A 622 -22.64 -59.38 -3.77
N GLY A 623 -21.45 -59.04 -4.28
CA GLY A 623 -21.21 -58.19 -5.46
C GLY A 623 -21.70 -56.73 -5.49
N ILE A 624 -20.79 -55.81 -5.79
CA ILE A 624 -20.58 -55.23 -7.13
C ILE A 624 -19.63 -54.03 -7.00
N GLN A 625 -18.51 -54.08 -7.74
CA GLN A 625 -17.68 -52.94 -8.07
C GLN A 625 -18.31 -52.18 -9.23
N CYS A 626 -18.39 -50.85 -9.13
CA CYS A 626 -18.52 -49.97 -10.29
C CYS A 626 -17.50 -48.84 -10.15
N ALA A 627 -16.58 -48.79 -11.11
CA ALA A 627 -15.79 -47.62 -11.45
C ALA A 627 -16.66 -46.63 -12.22
N HIS A 628 -16.38 -45.33 -12.08
CA HIS A 628 -16.57 -44.40 -13.19
C HIS A 628 -15.63 -43.19 -13.07
N GLN A 629 -14.82 -43.07 -14.13
CA GLN A 629 -14.27 -41.90 -14.83
C GLN A 629 -14.01 -40.59 -14.07
#